data_AF-A0A6N2THY1-F1
#
_entry.id   AF-A0A6N2THY1-F1
#
_cell.length_a   1.000
_cell.length_b   1.000
_cell.length_c   1.000
_cell.angle_alpha   90.00
_cell.angle_beta   90.00
_cell.angle_gamma   90.00
#
_symmetry.space_group_name_H-M   'P 1'
#
loop_
_entity.id
_entity.type
_entity.pdbx_description
1 polymer ?
#
loop_
_entity_poly.entity_id
_entity_poly.type
_entity_poly.pdbx_seq_one_letter_code
_entity_poly.pdbx_strand_id
1 'polypeptide(L)'
;MAKEATLQVRMDADLKEKAETLYKEMGTSFAEAVRIFAQQSVNENGMPFVMTANRGNTYRRLSRYADSELTAKEEGSYERAMIEKHEKTD
;
A
#
# COMPACT_ATOMS: atom_id res chain seq x y z
N MET A 1 -14.47 29.02 -10.60
CA MET A 1 -13.86 28.58 -11.88
C MET A 1 -13.73 27.07 -11.81
N ALA A 2 -14.63 26.31 -12.44
CA ALA A 2 -14.43 24.87 -12.58
C ALA A 2 -13.33 24.68 -13.62
N LYS A 3 -12.09 24.51 -13.14
CA LYS A 3 -10.91 24.32 -14.00
C LYS A 3 -10.88 22.85 -14.39
N GLU A 4 -11.77 22.44 -15.29
CA GLU A 4 -11.66 21.12 -15.91
C GLU A 4 -10.39 21.09 -16.75
N ALA A 5 -9.41 20.30 -16.28
CA ALA A 5 -8.16 20.05 -16.98
C ALA A 5 -8.25 18.66 -17.62
N THR A 6 -8.01 18.60 -18.93
CA THR A 6 -7.96 17.33 -19.66
C THR A 6 -6.55 16.73 -19.58
N LEU A 7 -6.48 15.45 -19.25
CA LEU A 7 -5.21 14.70 -19.20
C LEU A 7 -5.16 13.73 -20.39
N GLN A 8 -4.19 13.92 -21.29
CA GLN A 8 -3.92 13.02 -22.40
C GLN A 8 -2.63 12.25 -22.13
N VAL A 9 -2.73 10.91 -22.09
CA VAL A 9 -1.60 10.02 -21.82
C VAL A 9 -1.50 8.99 -22.94
N ARG A 10 -0.30 8.80 -23.48
CA ARG A 10 0.01 7.71 -24.39
C ARG A 10 0.36 6.47 -23.59
N MET A 11 -0.29 5.36 -23.90
CA MET A 11 -0.05 4.06 -23.28
C MET A 11 -0.26 2.95 -24.30
N ASP A 12 0.28 1.78 -24.00
CA ASP A 12 0.05 0.57 -24.77
C ASP A 12 -1.44 0.19 -24.76
N ALA A 13 -1.95 -0.28 -25.89
CA ALA A 13 -3.37 -0.65 -26.03
C ALA A 13 -3.74 -1.83 -25.12
N ASP A 14 -2.87 -2.83 -25.00
CA ASP A 14 -3.12 -4.03 -24.19
C ASP A 14 -3.10 -3.68 -22.69
N LEU A 15 -2.24 -2.75 -22.29
CA LEU A 15 -2.17 -2.27 -20.91
C LEU A 15 -3.43 -1.48 -20.53
N LYS A 16 -3.92 -0.66 -21.45
CA LYS A 16 -5.16 0.10 -21.25
C LYS A 16 -6.35 -0.83 -21.05
N GLU A 17 -6.52 -1.82 -21.92
CA GLU A 17 -7.64 -2.76 -21.85
C GLU A 17 -7.63 -3.52 -20.52
N LYS A 18 -6.46 -4.06 -20.11
CA LYS A 18 -6.31 -4.75 -18.82
C LYS A 18 -6.67 -3.87 -17.64
N ALA A 19 -6.23 -2.61 -17.64
CA ALA A 19 -6.56 -1.67 -16.57
C ALA A 19 -8.06 -1.37 -16.53
N GLU A 20 -8.70 -1.12 -17.68
CA GLU A 20 -10.13 -0.86 -17.77
C GLU A 20 -10.97 -2.06 -17.29
N THR A 21 -10.61 -3.28 -17.67
CA THR A 21 -11.29 -4.50 -17.19
C THR A 21 -11.14 -4.65 -15.68
N LEU A 22 -9.92 -4.51 -15.15
CA LEU A 22 -9.65 -4.62 -13.71
C LEU A 22 -10.49 -3.63 -12.90
N TYR A 23 -10.47 -2.35 -13.27
CA TYR A 23 -11.21 -1.34 -12.52
C TYR A 23 -12.72 -1.51 -12.64
N LYS A 24 -13.21 -1.98 -13.79
CA LYS A 24 -14.62 -2.30 -13.99
C LYS A 24 -15.09 -3.44 -13.08
N GLU A 25 -14.27 -4.47 -12.90
CA GLU A 25 -14.54 -5.56 -11.94
C GLU A 25 -14.55 -5.06 -10.49
N MET A 26 -13.71 -4.09 -10.16
CA MET A 26 -13.68 -3.41 -8.85
C MET A 26 -14.82 -2.40 -8.66
N GLY A 27 -15.67 -2.16 -9.66
CA GLY A 27 -16.78 -1.22 -9.59
C GLY A 27 -16.37 0.26 -9.73
N THR A 28 -15.21 0.55 -10.30
CA THR A 28 -14.72 1.91 -10.56
C THR A 28 -14.31 2.11 -12.02
N SER A 29 -14.03 3.35 -12.41
CA SER A 29 -13.55 3.67 -13.75
C SER A 29 -12.05 3.94 -13.75
N PHE A 30 -11.37 3.67 -14.88
CA PHE A 30 -9.96 3.99 -15.02
C PHE A 30 -9.67 5.49 -14.80
N ALA A 31 -10.55 6.36 -15.27
CA ALA A 31 -10.42 7.81 -15.05
C ALA A 31 -10.52 8.20 -13.57
N GLU A 32 -11.36 7.51 -12.80
CA GLU A 32 -11.49 7.74 -11.36
C GLU A 32 -10.24 7.28 -10.60
N ALA A 33 -9.69 6.11 -10.96
CA ALA A 33 -8.42 5.64 -10.42
C ALA A 33 -7.27 6.64 -10.65
N VAL A 34 -7.20 7.24 -11.85
CA VAL A 34 -6.20 8.29 -12.16
C VAL A 34 -6.41 9.56 -11.33
N ARG A 35 -7.66 9.95 -11.06
CA ARG A 35 -7.94 11.10 -10.16
C ARG A 35 -7.50 10.83 -8.74
N ILE A 36 -7.79 9.63 -8.21
CA ILE A 36 -7.36 9.21 -6.88
C ILE A 36 -5.83 9.19 -6.80
N PHE A 37 -5.14 8.67 -7.81
CA PHE A 37 -3.68 8.68 -7.90
C PHE A 37 -3.11 10.11 -7.80
N ALA A 38 -3.66 11.05 -8.56
CA ALA A 38 -3.23 12.45 -8.52
C ALA A 38 -3.46 13.09 -7.15
N GLN A 39 -4.64 12.88 -6.55
CA GLN A 39 -4.97 13.42 -5.24
C GLN A 39 -4.04 12.87 -4.15
N GLN A 40 -3.77 11.56 -4.18
CA GLN A 40 -2.88 10.93 -3.22
C GLN A 40 -1.45 11.44 -3.37
N SER A 41 -1.00 11.66 -4.61
CA SER A 41 0.33 12.22 -4.88
C SER A 41 0.50 13.62 -4.28
N VAL A 42 -0.55 14.46 -4.38
CA VAL A 42 -0.57 15.80 -3.79
C VAL A 42 -0.59 15.72 -2.26
N ASN A 43 -1.41 14.84 -1.69
CA ASN A 43 -1.53 14.69 -0.24
C ASN A 43 -0.22 14.22 0.42
N GLU A 44 0.48 13.28 -0.22
CA GLU A 44 1.73 12.71 0.28
C GLU A 44 2.97 13.54 -0.11
N ASN A 45 2.81 14.56 -0.97
CA ASN A 45 3.92 15.27 -1.61
C ASN A 45 4.93 14.32 -2.26
N GLY A 46 4.44 13.26 -2.91
CA GLY A 46 5.24 12.14 -3.38
C GLY A 46 4.49 11.23 -4.33
N MET A 47 5.10 10.09 -4.66
CA MET A 47 4.40 9.05 -5.43
C MET A 47 3.47 8.27 -4.49
N PRO A 48 2.23 7.98 -4.88
CA PRO A 48 1.21 7.38 -4.02
C PRO A 48 1.40 5.88 -3.80
N PHE A 49 2.52 5.35 -4.30
CA PHE A 49 3.03 4.04 -3.99
C PHE A 49 4.56 4.13 -3.89
N VAL A 50 5.13 3.24 -3.07
CA VAL A 50 6.59 3.17 -2.91
C VAL A 50 7.20 2.62 -4.21
N MET A 51 7.87 3.50 -4.96
CA MET A 51 8.64 3.07 -6.12
C MET A 51 9.87 2.29 -5.67
N THR A 52 9.84 0.97 -5.82
CA THR A 52 11.01 0.12 -5.56
C THR A 52 11.43 -0.57 -6.85
N ALA A 53 12.71 -0.42 -7.22
CA ALA A 53 13.32 -1.21 -8.29
C ALA A 53 13.62 -2.66 -7.83
N ASN A 54 13.58 -2.91 -6.52
CA ASN A 54 13.88 -4.20 -5.92
C ASN A 54 12.66 -4.66 -5.09
N ARG A 55 11.87 -5.56 -5.68
CA ARG A 55 10.63 -6.11 -5.09
C ARG A 55 10.81 -6.75 -3.70
N GLY A 56 12.04 -7.00 -3.25
CA GLY A 56 12.34 -7.62 -1.95
C GLY A 56 12.48 -6.69 -0.74
N ASN A 57 12.44 -5.36 -0.89
CA ASN A 57 12.99 -4.46 0.14
C ASN A 57 12.05 -3.44 0.79
N THR A 58 10.74 -3.47 0.55
CA THR A 58 9.81 -2.58 1.28
C THR A 58 9.87 -2.83 2.79
N TYR A 59 9.88 -4.09 3.22
CA TYR A 59 10.04 -4.47 4.64
C TYR A 59 11.50 -4.40 5.15
N ARG A 60 12.52 -4.39 4.27
CA ARG A 60 13.93 -4.30 4.70
C ARG A 60 14.29 -2.93 5.28
N ARG A 61 13.52 -1.88 5.01
CA ARG A 61 13.73 -0.60 5.71
C ARG A 61 13.36 -0.70 7.18
N LEU A 62 12.33 -1.49 7.51
CA LEU A 62 11.93 -1.80 8.89
C LEU A 62 12.88 -2.81 9.55
N SER A 63 13.52 -3.69 8.76
CA SER A 63 14.54 -4.62 9.29
C SER A 63 15.79 -3.93 9.87
N ARG A 64 15.98 -2.63 9.64
CA ARG A 64 17.04 -1.84 10.32
C ARG A 64 16.68 -1.49 11.77
N TYR A 65 15.39 -1.51 12.09
CA TYR A 65 14.88 -1.28 13.45
C TYR A 65 14.56 -2.59 14.16
N ALA A 66 14.58 -3.72 13.46
CA ALA A 66 14.44 -5.03 14.06
C ALA A 66 15.75 -5.42 14.75
N ASP A 67 15.69 -5.65 16.06
CA ASP A 67 16.81 -6.19 16.81
C ASP A 67 16.81 -7.72 16.69
N SER A 68 17.80 -8.26 15.99
CA SER A 68 17.91 -9.70 15.75
C SER A 68 18.07 -10.52 17.04
N GLU A 69 18.55 -9.90 18.12
CA GLU A 69 18.71 -10.59 19.41
C GLU A 69 17.38 -10.74 20.16
N LEU A 70 16.39 -9.91 19.83
CA LEU A 70 15.07 -9.92 20.45
C LEU A 70 14.08 -10.80 19.71
N THR A 71 14.39 -11.26 18.50
CA THR A 71 13.48 -12.07 17.67
C THR A 71 13.00 -13.33 18.40
N ALA A 72 13.88 -14.02 19.12
CA ALA A 72 13.53 -15.21 19.92
C ALA A 72 12.64 -14.89 21.14
N LYS A 73 12.67 -13.64 21.64
CA LYS A 73 11.82 -13.18 22.74
C LYS A 73 10.45 -12.71 22.23
N GLU A 74 10.44 -12.10 21.05
CA GLU A 74 9.23 -11.64 20.36
C GLU A 74 8.38 -12.80 19.84
N GLU A 75 9.02 -13.92 19.48
CA GLU A 75 8.36 -15.15 19.06
C GLU A 75 7.44 -15.67 20.19
N GLY A 76 6.13 -15.69 19.92
CA GLY A 76 5.12 -16.09 20.91
C GLY A 76 4.94 -15.12 22.09
N SER A 77 5.48 -13.89 22.02
CA SER A 77 5.25 -12.86 23.05
C SER A 77 3.79 -12.43 23.13
N TYR A 78 3.11 -12.37 21.97
CA TYR A 78 1.69 -12.05 21.86
C TYR A 78 0.82 -13.13 22.53
N GLU A 79 1.08 -14.40 22.27
CA GLU A 79 0.36 -15.52 22.90
C GLU A 79 0.54 -15.52 24.41
N ARG A 80 1.76 -15.33 24.91
CA ARG A 80 2.05 -15.25 26.35
C ARG A 80 1.32 -14.08 27.02
N ALA A 81 1.34 -12.89 26.42
CA ALA A 81 0.63 -11.74 26.94
C ALA A 81 -0.90 -11.92 26.95
N MET A 82 -1.45 -12.61 25.95
CA MET A 82 -2.88 -12.96 25.90
C MET A 82 -3.26 -13.96 27.00
N ILE A 83 -2.43 -14.98 27.22
CA ILE A 83 -2.62 -15.97 28.30
C ILE A 83 -2.57 -15.28 29.67
N GLU A 84 -1.53 -14.50 29.96
CA GLU A 84 -1.41 -13.79 31.25
C GLU A 84 -2.55 -12.80 31.51
N LYS A 85 -3.10 -12.18 30.47
CA LYS A 85 -4.23 -11.25 30.60
C LYS A 85 -5.53 -11.98 30.94
N HIS A 86 -5.72 -13.18 30.41
CA HIS A 86 -6.88 -14.02 30.72
C HIS A 86 -6.74 -14.74 32.08
N GLU A 87 -5.53 -15.12 32.48
CA GLU A 87 -5.26 -15.79 33.76
C GLU A 87 -5.42 -14.87 34.99
N LYS A 88 -5.37 -13.54 34.81
CA LYS A 88 -5.61 -12.54 35.87
C LYS A 88 -7.06 -12.06 35.98
N THR A 89 -7.95 -12.59 35.14
CA THR A 89 -9.36 -12.15 35.08
C THR A 89 -10.32 -13.18 35.70
N ASP A 90 -9.83 -14.34 36.15
CA ASP A 90 -10.51 -15.27 37.08
C ASP A 90 -10.02 -15.06 38.52
#